data_AF-A0A6I4WC57-F1
#
_entry.id   AF-A0A6I4WC57-F1
#
_cell.length_a   1.000
_cell.length_b   1.000
_cell.length_c   1.000
_cell.angle_alpha   90.00
_cell.angle_beta   90.00
_cell.angle_gamma   90.00
#
_symmetry.space_group_name_H-M   'P 1'
#
loop_
_entity.id
_entity.type
_entity.pdbx_description
1 polymer ?
#
loop_
_entity_poly.entity_id
_entity_poly.type
_entity_poly.pdbx_seq_one_letter_code
_entity_poly.pdbx_strand_id
1 'polypeptide(L)'
;MSEPMPFLFQRQLGTVRRRQARPADEYRPVTQAEWLGFEEHFDQRKVELGGCARPYATACQHEHACLRCPMININPKMLPRLDEIELDLLARRSRAEAEGWLGEIEGIDLTLSFLRQKRDQTRRLARVAPVDLGIPTLGGRAS
;
A
#
# COMPACT_ATOMS: atom_id res chain seq x y z
N MET A 1 28.86 23.33 -35.63
CA MET A 1 27.47 22.84 -35.52
C MET A 1 27.45 21.82 -34.39
N SER A 2 27.07 22.26 -33.19
CA SER A 2 27.00 21.42 -31.99
C SER A 2 25.67 20.66 -32.00
N GLU A 3 25.72 19.35 -32.18
CA GLU A 3 24.55 18.47 -32.07
C GLU A 3 23.86 18.66 -30.70
N PRO A 4 22.51 18.74 -30.65
CA PRO A 4 21.80 18.85 -29.39
C PRO A 4 21.89 17.53 -28.63
N MET A 5 22.40 17.59 -27.40
CA MET A 5 22.55 16.44 -26.51
C MET A 5 21.19 15.75 -26.24
N PRO A 6 21.12 14.41 -26.27
CA PRO A 6 19.85 13.68 -26.13
C PRO A 6 19.20 13.84 -24.75
N PHE A 7 17.88 13.97 -24.71
CA PHE A 7 17.06 14.24 -23.50
C PHE A 7 17.34 13.34 -22.28
N LEU A 8 17.73 12.08 -22.48
CA LEU A 8 18.09 11.15 -21.40
C LEU A 8 19.33 11.62 -20.62
N PHE A 9 20.27 12.28 -21.30
CA PHE A 9 21.49 12.82 -20.69
C PHE A 9 21.20 14.03 -19.80
N GLN A 10 20.24 14.88 -20.20
CA GLN A 10 19.78 16.02 -19.39
C GLN A 10 19.11 15.58 -18.07
N ARG A 11 18.33 14.49 -18.08
CA ARG A 11 17.68 13.96 -16.86
C ARG A 11 18.67 13.40 -15.84
N GLN A 12 19.71 12.70 -16.30
CA GLN A 12 20.76 12.14 -15.43
C GLN A 12 21.59 13.27 -14.77
N LEU A 13 21.99 14.28 -15.56
CA LEU A 13 22.73 15.45 -15.07
C LEU A 13 21.92 16.27 -14.05
N GLY A 14 20.61 16.42 -14.24
CA GLY A 14 19.74 17.11 -13.29
C GLY A 14 19.64 16.42 -11.93
N THR A 15 19.83 15.10 -11.86
CA THR A 15 19.84 14.36 -10.58
C THR A 15 21.17 14.48 -9.87
N VAL A 16 22.29 14.45 -10.62
CA VAL A 16 23.64 14.64 -10.05
C VAL A 16 23.81 16.05 -9.51
N ARG A 17 23.40 17.08 -10.25
CA ARG A 17 23.47 18.49 -9.81
C ARG A 17 22.63 18.74 -8.56
N ARG A 18 21.42 18.18 -8.49
CA ARG A 18 20.56 18.28 -7.29
C ARG A 18 21.16 17.58 -6.07
N ARG A 19 21.86 16.44 -6.25
CA ARG A 19 22.59 15.78 -5.16
C ARG A 19 23.77 16.61 -4.66
N GLN A 20 24.49 17.31 -5.54
CA GLN A 20 25.61 18.18 -5.17
C GLN A 20 25.16 19.45 -4.44
N ALA A 21 23.99 19.99 -4.79
CA ALA A 21 23.43 21.18 -4.13
C ALA A 21 22.72 20.86 -2.81
N ARG A 22 22.63 19.59 -2.42
CA ARG A 22 21.91 19.18 -1.22
C ARG A 22 22.77 19.42 0.02
N PRO A 23 22.27 20.11 1.05
CA PRO A 23 22.99 20.35 2.29
C PRO A 23 23.59 19.07 2.90
N ALA A 24 24.80 19.17 3.44
CA ALA A 24 25.54 18.01 3.94
C ALA A 24 24.88 17.37 5.18
N ASP A 25 24.15 18.16 5.96
CA ASP A 25 23.40 17.72 7.15
C ASP A 25 22.25 16.75 6.80
N GLU A 26 21.70 16.80 5.59
CA GLU A 26 20.71 15.83 5.11
C GLU A 26 21.30 14.41 4.90
N TYR A 27 22.63 14.29 4.81
CA TYR A 27 23.33 13.01 4.69
C TYR A 27 23.87 12.49 6.02
N ARG A 28 23.40 13.01 7.15
CA ARG A 28 23.84 12.51 8.46
C ARG A 28 23.63 10.99 8.56
N PRO A 29 24.55 10.26 9.21
CA PRO A 29 24.33 8.86 9.49
C PRO A 29 23.08 8.69 10.36
N VAL A 30 22.22 7.75 9.97
CA VAL A 30 21.04 7.37 10.75
C VAL A 30 21.52 6.62 11.99
N THR A 31 21.02 6.98 13.16
CA THR A 31 21.43 6.37 14.44
C THR A 31 20.81 4.98 14.62
N GLN A 32 21.42 4.14 15.47
CA GLN A 32 20.88 2.80 15.74
C GLN A 32 19.46 2.84 16.35
N ALA A 33 19.16 3.83 17.20
CA ALA A 33 17.83 3.98 17.78
C ALA A 33 16.78 4.37 16.73
N GLU A 34 17.15 5.22 15.77
CA GLU A 34 16.29 5.56 14.62
C GLU A 34 16.06 4.36 13.70
N TRP A 35 17.10 3.52 13.51
CA TRP A 35 16.97 2.27 12.77
C TRP A 35 16.05 1.26 13.46
N LEU A 36 16.21 1.06 14.77
CA LEU A 36 15.36 0.14 15.55
C LEU A 36 13.90 0.61 15.56
N GLY A 37 13.65 1.92 15.76
CA GLY A 37 12.30 2.50 15.69
C GLY A 37 11.67 2.44 14.30
N PHE A 38 12.50 2.40 13.25
CA PHE A 38 12.03 2.14 11.88
C PHE A 38 11.64 0.67 11.71
N GLU A 39 12.49 -0.28 12.08
CA GLU A 39 12.25 -1.72 11.94
C GLU A 39 11.01 -2.19 12.70
N GLU A 40 10.85 -1.75 13.95
CA GLU A 40 9.66 -2.05 14.76
C GLU A 40 8.37 -1.59 14.08
N HIS A 41 8.40 -0.52 13.28
CA HIS A 41 7.21 -0.01 12.60
C HIS A 41 6.75 -0.85 11.40
N PHE A 42 7.66 -1.59 10.75
CA PHE A 42 7.33 -2.44 9.60
C PHE A 42 6.61 -3.71 10.04
N ASP A 43 7.06 -4.33 11.13
CA ASP A 43 6.47 -5.58 11.62
C ASP A 43 5.12 -5.36 12.34
N GLN A 44 4.90 -4.16 12.89
CA GLN A 44 3.71 -3.85 13.70
C GLN A 44 2.40 -3.66 12.91
N ARG A 45 2.42 -3.59 11.57
CA ARG A 45 1.21 -3.29 10.77
C ARG A 45 0.60 -4.51 10.09
N LYS A 46 0.72 -5.68 10.72
CA LYS A 46 -0.09 -6.86 10.41
C LYS A 46 -1.47 -6.71 11.04
N VAL A 47 -2.50 -6.74 10.22
CA VAL A 47 -3.90 -6.74 10.62
C VAL A 47 -4.53 -8.09 10.25
N GLU A 48 -5.67 -8.42 10.83
CA GLU A 48 -6.31 -9.74 10.69
C GLU A 48 -6.41 -10.22 9.22
N LEU A 49 -6.71 -9.32 8.28
CA LEU A 49 -6.92 -9.65 6.87
C LEU A 49 -5.66 -9.52 5.99
N GLY A 50 -4.54 -9.00 6.51
CA GLY A 50 -3.34 -8.76 5.71
C GLY A 50 -2.42 -7.67 6.27
N GLY A 51 -1.81 -6.88 5.40
CA GLY A 51 -0.87 -5.82 5.79
C GLY A 51 -1.40 -4.43 5.47
N CYS A 52 -1.09 -3.43 6.30
CA CYS A 52 -1.41 -2.03 6.02
C CYS A 52 -0.19 -1.31 5.43
N ALA A 53 -0.31 -0.77 4.21
CA ALA A 53 0.76 -0.07 3.50
C ALA A 53 0.85 1.44 3.80
N ARG A 54 0.25 1.92 4.91
CA ARG A 54 0.34 3.34 5.26
C ARG A 54 1.80 3.74 5.55
N PRO A 55 2.23 4.94 5.14
CA PRO A 55 3.56 5.45 5.47
C PRO A 55 3.81 5.57 6.98
N TYR A 56 5.09 5.61 7.35
CA TYR A 56 5.54 5.85 8.72
C TYR A 56 4.92 7.13 9.30
N ALA A 57 4.56 7.10 10.58
CA ALA A 57 3.99 8.23 11.33
C ALA A 57 2.69 8.85 10.77
N THR A 58 1.93 8.13 9.92
CA THR A 58 0.60 8.59 9.46
C THR A 58 -0.53 7.93 10.26
N ALA A 59 -1.47 8.73 10.81
CA ALA A 59 -2.64 8.24 11.53
C ALA A 59 -3.62 7.49 10.62
N CYS A 60 -4.38 6.54 11.17
CA CYS A 60 -5.53 5.93 10.48
C CYS A 60 -6.78 6.50 11.09
N GLN A 61 -7.73 6.91 10.27
CA GLN A 61 -9.11 7.04 10.77
C GLN A 61 -9.82 5.68 10.88
N HIS A 62 -9.24 4.63 10.28
CA HIS A 62 -9.84 3.31 10.15
C HIS A 62 -9.12 2.24 10.96
N GLU A 63 -8.49 2.61 12.08
CA GLU A 63 -7.68 1.71 12.92
C GLU A 63 -8.42 0.41 13.28
N HIS A 64 -9.76 0.51 13.45
CA HIS A 64 -10.63 -0.65 13.69
C HIS A 64 -11.50 -1.05 12.47
N ALA A 65 -11.47 -0.29 11.37
CA ALA A 65 -12.29 -0.49 10.18
C ALA A 65 -11.45 -0.92 8.96
N CYS A 66 -10.65 -1.97 9.13
CA CYS A 66 -9.67 -2.44 8.14
C CYS A 66 -10.24 -2.64 6.72
N LEU A 67 -11.50 -3.09 6.60
CA LEU A 67 -12.15 -3.29 5.30
C LEU A 67 -12.45 -2.01 4.51
N ARG A 68 -12.60 -0.85 5.17
CA ARG A 68 -12.80 0.44 4.49
C ARG A 68 -11.50 1.18 4.18
N CYS A 69 -10.39 0.78 4.82
CA CYS A 69 -9.08 1.42 4.63
C CYS A 69 -8.56 1.21 3.19
N PRO A 70 -8.31 2.25 2.37
CA PRO A 70 -7.79 2.07 1.01
C PRO A 70 -6.36 1.51 0.96
N MET A 71 -5.62 1.62 2.07
CA MET A 71 -4.21 1.23 2.18
C MET A 71 -3.99 -0.21 2.65
N ILE A 72 -5.04 -1.00 2.91
CA ILE A 72 -4.86 -2.41 3.27
C ILE A 72 -4.60 -3.26 2.03
N ASN A 73 -3.57 -4.09 2.10
CA ASN A 73 -3.29 -5.16 1.17
C ASN A 73 -3.81 -6.47 1.78
N ILE A 74 -4.84 -7.05 1.18
CA ILE A 74 -5.41 -8.31 1.64
C ILE A 74 -4.44 -9.44 1.30
N ASN A 75 -4.15 -10.30 2.28
CA ASN A 75 -3.42 -11.52 2.04
C ASN A 75 -4.31 -12.50 1.24
N PRO A 76 -3.86 -13.03 0.09
CA PRO A 76 -4.66 -13.97 -0.71
C PRO A 76 -5.20 -15.18 0.08
N LYS A 77 -4.53 -15.61 1.15
CA LYS A 77 -5.00 -16.70 2.03
C LYS A 77 -6.28 -16.35 2.81
N MET A 78 -6.62 -15.07 2.91
CA MET A 78 -7.81 -14.56 3.61
C MET A 78 -9.04 -14.44 2.71
N LEU A 79 -8.96 -14.84 1.43
CA LEU A 79 -10.11 -14.83 0.52
C LEU A 79 -11.33 -15.60 1.07
N PRO A 80 -11.20 -16.81 1.64
CA PRO A 80 -12.34 -17.50 2.25
C PRO A 80 -12.97 -16.73 3.41
N ARG A 81 -12.12 -16.06 4.21
CA ARG A 81 -12.58 -15.22 5.33
C ARG A 81 -13.38 -14.00 4.84
N LEU A 82 -13.03 -13.42 3.69
CA LEU A 82 -13.84 -12.35 3.09
C LEU A 82 -15.22 -12.84 2.66
N ASP A 83 -15.33 -14.08 2.17
CA ASP A 83 -16.62 -14.67 1.81
C ASP A 83 -17.50 -14.87 3.06
N GLU A 84 -16.92 -15.33 4.19
CA GLU A 84 -17.62 -15.42 5.48
C GLU A 84 -18.12 -14.06 5.98
N ILE A 85 -17.27 -13.03 5.90
CA ILE A 85 -17.66 -11.67 6.33
C ILE A 85 -18.76 -11.10 5.43
N GLU A 86 -18.73 -11.37 4.12
CA GLU A 86 -19.81 -10.96 3.22
C GLU A 86 -21.14 -11.60 3.62
N LEU A 87 -21.15 -12.89 3.95
CA LEU A 87 -22.36 -13.59 4.39
C LEU A 87 -22.92 -12.99 5.69
N ASP A 88 -22.06 -12.71 6.68
CA ASP A 88 -22.48 -12.06 7.94
C ASP A 88 -23.06 -10.65 7.68
N LEU A 89 -22.42 -9.85 6.83
CA LEU A 89 -22.90 -8.52 6.47
C LEU A 89 -24.26 -8.57 5.76
N LEU A 90 -24.48 -9.52 4.86
CA LEU A 90 -25.77 -9.70 4.20
C LEU A 90 -26.88 -10.11 5.18
N ALA A 91 -26.57 -10.99 6.15
CA ALA A 91 -27.51 -11.36 7.20
C ALA A 91 -27.88 -10.14 8.08
N ARG A 92 -26.90 -9.33 8.46
CA ARG A 92 -27.13 -8.08 9.21
C ARG A 92 -27.94 -7.07 8.41
N ARG A 93 -27.68 -6.95 7.11
CA ARG A 93 -28.45 -6.08 6.21
C ARG A 93 -29.93 -6.47 6.17
N SER A 94 -30.21 -7.75 5.98
CA SER A 94 -31.59 -8.30 5.98
C SER A 94 -32.32 -7.99 7.29
N ARG A 95 -31.63 -8.11 8.43
CA ARG A 95 -32.19 -7.72 9.73
C ARG A 95 -32.47 -6.22 9.81
N ALA A 96 -31.52 -5.38 9.38
CA ALA A 96 -31.69 -3.93 9.38
C ALA A 96 -32.86 -3.49 8.48
N GLU A 97 -33.10 -4.18 7.36
CA GLU A 97 -34.28 -3.97 6.51
C GLU A 97 -35.59 -4.31 7.24
N ALA A 98 -35.65 -5.46 7.91
CA ALA A 98 -36.83 -5.87 8.68
C ALA A 98 -37.16 -4.90 9.83
N GLU A 99 -36.14 -4.32 10.46
CA GLU A 99 -36.27 -3.39 11.59
C GLU A 99 -36.37 -1.91 11.16
N GLY A 100 -36.23 -1.62 9.87
CA GLY A 100 -36.28 -0.24 9.33
C GLY A 100 -35.08 0.64 9.70
N TRP A 101 -33.91 0.06 9.98
CA TRP A 101 -32.70 0.78 10.39
C TRP A 101 -31.91 1.32 9.19
N LEU A 102 -32.42 2.40 8.58
CA LEU A 102 -31.87 2.97 7.34
C LEU A 102 -30.38 3.33 7.44
N GLY A 103 -29.93 3.94 8.54
CA GLY A 103 -28.52 4.31 8.72
C GLY A 103 -27.57 3.11 8.80
N GLU A 104 -28.04 1.98 9.35
CA GLU A 104 -27.26 0.75 9.42
C GLU A 104 -27.15 0.08 8.03
N ILE A 105 -28.23 0.11 7.25
CA ILE A 105 -28.25 -0.39 5.87
C ILE A 105 -27.19 0.35 5.03
N GLU A 106 -27.17 1.69 5.09
CA GLU A 106 -26.18 2.49 4.35
C GLU A 106 -24.74 2.16 4.76
N GLY A 107 -24.48 2.01 6.06
CA GLY A 107 -23.17 1.63 6.59
C GLY A 107 -22.74 0.23 6.15
N ILE A 108 -23.67 -0.72 6.10
CA ILE A 108 -23.42 -2.10 5.66
C ILE A 108 -23.15 -2.14 4.15
N ASP A 109 -23.97 -1.45 3.35
CA ASP A 109 -23.82 -1.41 1.88
C ASP A 109 -22.48 -0.79 1.47
N LEU A 110 -22.07 0.28 2.15
CA LEU A 110 -20.75 0.85 1.95
C LEU A 110 -19.64 -0.16 2.25
N THR A 111 -19.73 -0.89 3.37
CA THR A 111 -18.73 -1.91 3.73
C THR A 111 -18.69 -3.07 2.74
N LEU A 112 -19.85 -3.54 2.27
CA LEU A 112 -19.96 -4.58 1.25
C LEU A 112 -19.28 -4.16 -0.06
N SER A 113 -19.43 -2.91 -0.48
CA SER A 113 -18.79 -2.40 -1.69
C SER A 113 -17.25 -2.50 -1.61
N PHE A 114 -16.66 -2.06 -0.50
CA PHE A 114 -15.21 -2.14 -0.28
C PHE A 114 -14.73 -3.59 -0.17
N LEU A 115 -15.48 -4.45 0.53
CA LEU A 115 -15.15 -5.86 0.66
C LEU A 115 -15.08 -6.54 -0.71
N ARG A 116 -16.11 -6.37 -1.54
CA ARG A 116 -16.19 -6.94 -2.89
C ARG A 116 -15.06 -6.46 -3.78
N GLN A 117 -14.81 -5.15 -3.80
CA GLN A 117 -13.72 -4.56 -4.58
C GLN A 117 -12.35 -5.16 -4.20
N LYS A 118 -12.08 -5.28 -2.89
CA LYS A 118 -10.82 -5.85 -2.39
C LYS A 118 -10.70 -7.33 -2.68
N ARG A 119 -11.79 -8.10 -2.54
CA ARG A 119 -11.82 -9.51 -2.90
C ARG A 119 -11.46 -9.71 -4.38
N ASP A 120 -12.09 -8.94 -5.26
CA ASP A 120 -11.86 -9.06 -6.70
C ASP A 120 -10.44 -8.61 -7.07
N GLN A 121 -9.94 -7.54 -6.47
CA GLN A 121 -8.55 -7.12 -6.63
C GLN A 121 -7.58 -8.22 -6.19
N THR A 122 -7.81 -8.82 -5.03
CA THR A 122 -6.97 -9.89 -4.48
C THR A 122 -7.00 -11.14 -5.35
N ARG A 123 -8.19 -11.53 -5.84
CA ARG A 123 -8.35 -12.65 -6.80
C ARG A 123 -7.61 -12.38 -8.12
N ARG A 124 -7.65 -11.14 -8.62
CA ARG A 124 -6.90 -10.76 -9.82
C ARG A 124 -5.40 -10.86 -9.60
N LEU A 125 -4.88 -10.26 -8.52
CA LEU A 125 -3.45 -10.26 -8.22
C LEU A 125 -2.91 -11.66 -7.92
N ALA A 126 -3.70 -12.53 -7.28
CA ALA A 126 -3.31 -13.92 -7.02
C ALA A 126 -3.16 -14.77 -8.30
N ARG A 127 -3.76 -14.35 -9.42
CA ARG A 127 -3.66 -15.03 -10.72
C ARG A 127 -2.52 -14.49 -11.59
N VAL A 128 -2.00 -13.30 -11.29
CA VAL A 128 -0.91 -12.70 -12.07
C VAL A 128 0.40 -13.32 -11.63
N ALA A 129 1.07 -14.02 -12.54
CA ALA A 129 2.42 -14.52 -12.30
C ALA A 129 3.38 -13.32 -12.14
N PRO A 130 4.35 -13.38 -11.20
CA PRO A 130 5.39 -12.38 -11.10
C PRO A 130 6.11 -12.24 -12.45
N VAL A 131 6.20 -11.02 -12.96
CA VAL A 131 7.02 -10.71 -14.13
C VAL A 131 8.41 -10.37 -13.63
N ASP A 132 9.41 -11.12 -14.08
CA ASP A 132 10.81 -10.78 -13.81
C ASP A 132 11.18 -9.55 -14.64
N LEU A 133 11.52 -8.46 -13.95
CA LEU A 133 11.95 -7.20 -14.57
C LEU A 133 13.48 -7.17 -14.79
N GLY A 134 14.21 -8.17 -14.29
CA GLY A 134 15.67 -8.17 -14.28
C GLY A 134 16.25 -7.18 -13.26
N ILE A 135 17.48 -7.45 -12.81
CA ILE A 135 18.23 -6.51 -11.98
C ILE A 135 18.94 -5.53 -12.93
N PRO A 136 18.71 -4.20 -12.83
CA PRO A 136 19.46 -3.25 -13.63
C PRO A 136 20.94 -3.33 -13.27
N THR A 137 21.77 -3.75 -14.24
CA THR A 137 23.21 -3.76 -14.09
C THR A 137 23.72 -2.33 -14.08
N LEU A 138 24.25 -1.87 -12.94
CA LEU A 138 24.97 -0.60 -12.86
C LEU A 138 26.26 -0.76 -13.68
N GLY A 139 26.27 -0.22 -14.91
CA GLY A 139 27.46 -0.22 -15.77
C GLY A 139 28.64 0.41 -15.02
N GLY A 140 29.69 -0.38 -14.82
CA GLY A 140 30.92 0.06 -14.17
C GLY A 140 31.53 1.24 -14.94
N ARG A 141 31.81 2.33 -14.23
CA ARG A 141 32.62 3.43 -14.78
C ARG A 141 34.03 2.87 -14.97
N ALA A 142 34.48 2.80 -16.22
CA ALA A 142 35.88 2.54 -16.53
C ALA A 142 36.75 3.61 -15.85
N SER A 143 37.78 3.16 -15.15
CA SER A 143 38.80 3.98 -14.48
C SER A 143 39.59 4.85 -15.47
#